data_AF-A0A1H2WW31-F1
#
_entry.id   AF-A0A1H2WW31-F1
#
_cell.length_a   1.000
_cell.length_b   1.000
_cell.length_c   1.000
_cell.angle_alpha   90.00
_cell.angle_beta   90.00
_cell.angle_gamma   90.00
#
_symmetry.space_group_name_H-M   'P 1'
#
loop_
_entity.id
_entity.type
_entity.pdbx_description
1 polymer ?
#
loop_
_entity_poly.entity_id
_entity_poly.type
_entity_poly.pdbx_seq_one_letter_code
_entity_poly.pdbx_strand_id
1 'polypeptide(L)' 'MPQAQQATDENTHAFIQWRSCNGLSLTQAAAALGLTTRTISAYGTGARPVPRYIARACRGWEAGRRQG' A
#
# COMPACT_ATOMS: atom_id res chain seq x y z
N MET A 1 15.29 -17.40 11.44
CA MET A 1 14.03 -17.11 10.72
C MET A 1 14.06 -15.71 10.11
N PRO A 2 14.59 -15.46 8.90
CA PRO A 2 14.49 -14.17 8.25
C PRO A 2 13.45 -14.24 7.10
N GLN A 3 12.17 -14.09 7.42
CA GLN A 3 11.07 -14.11 6.42
C GLN A 3 10.63 -12.69 6.03
N ALA A 4 11.32 -11.65 6.50
CA ALA A 4 10.89 -10.26 6.36
C ALA A 4 11.35 -9.59 5.05
N GLN A 5 12.47 -10.03 4.46
CA GLN A 5 13.04 -9.35 3.29
C GLN A 5 12.23 -9.61 2.02
N GLN A 6 11.90 -10.86 1.70
CA GLN A 6 11.19 -11.17 0.44
C GLN A 6 9.74 -10.67 0.40
N ALA A 7 9.04 -10.68 1.54
CA ALA A 7 7.69 -10.15 1.63
C ALA A 7 7.64 -8.62 1.50
N THR A 8 8.73 -7.93 1.83
CA THR A 8 8.81 -6.46 1.76
C THR A 8 8.71 -5.97 0.32
N ASP A 9 9.49 -6.55 -0.58
CA ASP A 9 9.49 -6.18 -2.00
C ASP A 9 8.15 -6.49 -2.65
N GLU A 10 7.58 -7.69 -2.42
CA GLU A 10 6.28 -8.07 -2.99
C GLU A 10 5.14 -7.13 -2.53
N ASN A 11 5.08 -6.79 -1.24
CA ASN A 11 4.06 -5.88 -0.72
C ASN A 11 4.22 -4.46 -1.28
N THR A 12 5.46 -4.03 -1.50
CA THR A 12 5.77 -2.71 -2.05
C THR A 12 5.37 -2.64 -3.52
N HIS A 13 5.68 -3.68 -4.29
CA HIS A 13 5.25 -3.83 -5.67
C HIS A 13 3.72 -3.87 -5.78
N ALA A 14 3.04 -4.65 -4.93
CA ALA A 14 1.59 -4.72 -4.90
C ALA A 14 0.95 -3.36 -4.56
N PHE A 15 1.55 -2.61 -3.63
CA PHE A 15 1.08 -1.26 -3.27
C PHE A 15 1.25 -0.27 -4.42
N ILE A 16 2.42 -0.25 -5.07
CA ILE A 16 2.70 0.64 -6.21
C ILE A 16 1.75 0.30 -7.37
N GLN A 17 1.59 -0.99 -7.68
CA GLN A 17 0.70 -1.45 -8.75
C GLN A 17 -0.75 -1.07 -8.47
N TRP A 18 -1.26 -1.34 -7.26
CA TRP A 18 -2.60 -0.93 -6.83
C TRP A 18 -2.80 0.58 -7.01
N ARG A 19 -1.83 1.39 -6.55
CA ARG A 19 -1.92 2.84 -6.61
C ARG A 19 -1.94 3.35 -8.05
N SER A 20 -1.11 2.77 -8.91
CA SER A 20 -1.05 3.10 -10.34
C SER A 20 -2.32 2.68 -11.09
N CYS A 21 -2.86 1.47 -10.84
CA CYS A 21 -4.10 1.00 -11.44
C CYS A 21 -5.31 1.85 -11.02
N ASN A 22 -5.33 2.36 -9.79
CA ASN A 22 -6.42 3.17 -9.25
C ASN A 22 -6.22 4.69 -9.44
N GLY A 23 -5.08 5.13 -9.99
CA GLY A 23 -4.77 6.56 -10.20
C GLY A 23 -4.70 7.39 -8.91
N LEU A 24 -4.35 6.77 -7.78
CA LEU A 24 -4.42 7.43 -6.46
C LEU A 24 -3.18 8.28 -6.18
N SER A 25 -3.41 9.53 -5.77
CA SER A 25 -2.36 10.35 -5.17
C SER A 25 -1.95 9.80 -3.79
N LEU A 26 -0.75 10.15 -3.31
CA LEU A 26 -0.25 9.75 -1.97
C LEU A 26 -1.28 10.05 -0.86
N THR A 27 -1.93 11.20 -0.94
CA THR A 27 -2.95 11.67 0.02
C THR A 27 -4.24 10.85 -0.06
N GLN A 28 -4.64 10.44 -1.28
CA GLN A 28 -5.82 9.60 -1.47
C GLN A 28 -5.57 8.18 -0.96
N ALA A 29 -4.38 7.62 -1.25
CA ALA A 29 -3.96 6.33 -0.72
C ALA A 29 -3.85 6.35 0.82
N ALA A 30 -3.39 7.46 1.40
CA ALA A 30 -3.35 7.66 2.84
C ALA A 30 -4.77 7.63 3.45
N ALA A 31 -5.70 8.40 2.89
CA ALA A 31 -7.09 8.43 3.32
C ALA A 31 -7.79 7.07 3.16
N ALA A 32 -7.55 6.39 2.05
CA ALA A 32 -8.09 5.06 1.73
C ALA A 32 -7.70 3.99 2.76
N LEU A 33 -6.46 4.05 3.25
CA LEU A 33 -5.89 3.06 4.18
C LEU A 33 -5.97 3.51 5.65
N GLY A 34 -6.45 4.72 5.92
CA GLY A 34 -6.46 5.31 7.28
C GLY A 34 -5.06 5.61 7.81
N LEU A 35 -4.11 5.91 6.93
CA LEU A 35 -2.71 6.20 7.26
C LEU A 35 -2.36 7.65 6.98
N THR A 36 -1.18 8.05 7.43
CA THR A 36 -0.66 9.38 7.10
C THR A 36 0.03 9.39 5.75
N THR A 37 -0.05 10.51 5.04
CA THR A 37 0.66 10.74 3.77
C THR A 37 2.17 10.55 3.93
N ARG A 38 2.73 10.91 5.10
CA ARG A 38 4.13 10.70 5.45
C ARG A 38 4.51 9.21 5.44
N THR A 39 3.65 8.35 5.98
CA THR A 39 3.84 6.90 5.99
C THR A 39 3.80 6.34 4.57
N ILE A 40 2.85 6.78 3.75
CA ILE A 40 2.72 6.37 2.34
C ILE A 40 3.94 6.83 1.52
N SER A 41 4.41 8.07 1.72
CA SER A 41 5.63 8.56 1.08
C SER A 41 6.86 7.76 1.48
N ALA A 42 6.99 7.38 2.76
CA ALA A 42 8.10 6.55 3.23
C ALA A 42 8.15 5.16 2.57
N TYR A 43 6.98 4.61 2.20
CA TYR A 43 6.90 3.39 1.40
C TYR A 43 7.27 3.63 -0.06
N GLY A 44 6.81 4.74 -0.65
CA GLY A 44 7.13 5.10 -2.03
C GLY A 44 8.60 5.43 -2.26
N THR A 45 9.30 5.95 -1.24
CA THR A 45 10.74 6.25 -1.31
C THR A 45 11.64 5.06 -0.92
N GLY A 46 11.06 3.91 -0.54
CA GLY A 46 11.83 2.76 -0.06
C GLY A 46 12.47 2.95 1.32
N ALA A 47 12.17 4.06 2.01
CA ALA A 47 12.69 4.33 3.36
C ALA A 47 12.12 3.37 4.41
N ARG A 48 10.96 2.76 4.14
CA ARG A 48 10.36 1.75 5.00
C ARG A 48 9.75 0.60 4.20
N PRO A 49 9.90 -0.65 4.66
CA PRO A 49 9.21 -1.79 4.07
C PRO A 49 7.69 -1.64 4.23
N VAL A 50 6.92 -1.98 3.18
CA VAL A 50 5.45 -2.06 3.26
C VAL A 50 5.05 -3.31 4.04
N PRO A 51 4.36 -3.16 5.20
CA PRO A 51 3.88 -4.32 5.94
C PRO A 51 2.80 -5.11 5.20
N ARG A 52 2.76 -6.42 5.41
CA ARG A 52 1.75 -7.34 4.86
C ARG A 52 0.28 -6.93 5.10
N TYR A 53 -0.01 -6.21 6.18
CA TYR A 53 -1.37 -5.74 6.45
C TYR A 53 -1.79 -4.61 5.48
N ILE A 54 -0.84 -3.81 4.99
CA ILE A 54 -1.09 -2.76 3.98
C ILE A 54 -1.53 -3.39 2.66
N ALA A 55 -0.81 -4.43 2.21
CA ALA A 55 -1.15 -5.15 0.98
C ALA A 55 -2.55 -5.80 1.06
N ARG A 56 -2.98 -6.23 2.26
CA ARG A 56 -4.35 -6.68 2.51
C ARG A 56 -5.36 -5.53 2.51
N ALA A 57 -5.03 -4.40 3.14
CA ALA A 57 -5.89 -3.24 3.18
C ALA A 57 -6.13 -2.62 1.79
N CYS A 58 -5.13 -2.64 0.90
CA CYS A 58 -5.29 -2.22 -0.50
C CYS A 58 -6.37 -3.03 -1.23
N ARG A 59 -6.33 -4.36 -1.08
CA ARG A 59 -7.35 -5.27 -1.60
C ARG A 59 -8.73 -5.05 -0.96
N GLY A 60 -8.78 -4.81 0.35
CA GLY A 60 -10.02 -4.51 1.05
C GLY A 60 -10.67 -3.21 0.59
N TRP A 61 -9.86 -2.17 0.35
CA TRP A 61 -10.35 -0.89 -0.18
C TRP A 61 -10.86 -1.01 -1.63
N GLU A 62 -10.18 -1.79 -2.48
CA GLU A 62 -10.66 -2.09 -3.85
C GLU A 62 -12.00 -2.82 -3.84
N ALA A 63 -12.15 -3.79 -2.93
CA ALA A 63 -13.41 -4.48 -2.75
C ALA A 63 -14.52 -3.49 -2.37
N GLY A 64 -14.27 -2.55 -1.46
CA GLY A 64 -15.23 -1.51 -1.08
C GLY A 64 -15.64 -0.58 -2.23
N ARG A 65 -14.72 -0.27 -3.15
CA ARG A 65 -15.02 0.57 -4.33
C ARG A 65 -15.79 -0.13 -5.44
N ARG A 66 -15.72 -1.45 -5.54
CA ARG A 66 -16.48 -2.24 -6.53
C ARG A 66 -17.94 -2.48 -6.13
N GLN A 67 -18.31 -2.21 -4.88
CA GLN A 67 -19.65 -2.51 -4.34
C GLN A 67 -20.57 -1.29 -4.26
N GLY A 68 -20.15 -0.13 -4.80
CA GLY A 68 -20.96 1.09 -4.92
C GLY A 68 -21.05 1.52 -6.36
#